data_AF-A0A2R8B953-F1
#
_entry.id   AF-A0A2R8B953-F1
#
_cell.length_a   1.000
_cell.length_b   1.000
_cell.length_c   1.000
_cell.angle_alpha   90.00
_cell.angle_beta   90.00
_cell.angle_gamma   90.00
#
_symmetry.space_group_name_H-M   'P 1'
#
loop_
_entity.id
_entity.type
_entity.pdbx_description
1 polymer ?
#
loop_
_entity_poly.entity_id
_entity_poly.type
_entity_poly.pdbx_seq_one_letter_code
_entity_poly.pdbx_strand_id
1 'polypeptide(L)'
;MMVVLLTNMGIVIAFGTLAAIVWSIVCPDRRLWPPKEYTALTPILVWVPTFTLFGTMIVVGVMEWGSWTIPAAIRYGLGGMLIVLGNLGVWSEVLKFGVDQTGGAPGNLRTSGLYRYSRNPQYVSDIMIVLGWVMMSASPSAFVIGLVSVSVLIVAPFAEEPWLRRTYGEQYADYATKVRRFL
;
A
#
# COMPACT_ATOMS: atom_id res chain seq x y z
N MET A 1 -2.72 -7.74 -27.19
CA MET A 1 -2.85 -6.26 -27.22
C MET A 1 -3.37 -5.71 -25.90
N MET A 2 -4.61 -6.02 -25.48
CA MET A 2 -5.22 -5.45 -24.26
C MET A 2 -4.39 -5.65 -22.97
N VAL A 3 -3.91 -6.86 -22.69
CA VAL A 3 -3.07 -7.15 -21.50
C VAL A 3 -1.84 -6.25 -21.44
N VAL A 4 -1.12 -6.10 -22.56
CA VAL A 4 0.09 -5.25 -22.64
C VAL A 4 -0.26 -3.78 -22.36
N LEU A 5 -1.37 -3.28 -22.89
CA LEU A 5 -1.84 -1.91 -22.63
C LEU A 5 -2.12 -1.68 -21.14
N LEU A 6 -2.89 -2.58 -20.51
CA LEU A 6 -3.21 -2.51 -19.09
C LEU A 6 -1.96 -2.67 -18.22
N THR A 7 -1.03 -3.54 -18.61
CA THR A 7 0.22 -3.76 -17.89
C THR A 7 1.10 -2.52 -17.92
N ASN A 8 1.27 -1.91 -19.09
CA ASN A 8 1.99 -0.64 -19.23
C ASN A 8 1.33 0.48 -18.42
N MET A 9 -0.01 0.57 -18.43
CA MET A 9 -0.75 1.54 -17.62
C MET A 9 -0.51 1.33 -16.12
N GLY A 10 -0.61 0.10 -15.63
CA GLY A 10 -0.34 -0.24 -14.23
C GLY A 10 1.09 0.06 -13.81
N ILE A 11 2.07 -0.25 -14.66
CA ILE A 11 3.49 0.07 -14.46
C ILE A 11 3.71 1.59 -14.39
N VAL A 12 3.15 2.37 -15.32
CA VAL A 12 3.27 3.84 -15.32
C VAL A 12 2.65 4.45 -14.05
N ILE A 13 1.48 3.96 -13.61
CA ILE A 13 0.86 4.42 -12.36
C ILE A 13 1.75 4.06 -11.17
N ALA A 14 2.20 2.81 -11.05
CA ALA A 14 3.02 2.36 -9.92
C ALA A 14 4.35 3.12 -9.81
N PHE A 15 5.06 3.34 -10.93
CA PHE A 15 6.28 4.15 -10.93
C PHE A 15 6.00 5.64 -10.71
N GLY A 16 4.88 6.17 -11.19
CA GLY A 16 4.43 7.54 -10.90
C GLY A 16 4.18 7.75 -9.40
N THR A 17 3.48 6.82 -8.75
CA THR A 17 3.27 6.83 -7.30
C THR A 17 4.60 6.68 -6.55
N LEU A 18 5.48 5.76 -6.97
CA LEU A 18 6.80 5.60 -6.36
C LEU A 18 7.63 6.89 -6.45
N ALA A 19 7.65 7.54 -7.61
CA ALA A 19 8.33 8.81 -7.83
C ALA A 19 7.73 9.93 -6.95
N ALA A 20 6.41 10.00 -6.78
CA ALA A 20 5.76 10.98 -5.90
C ALA A 20 6.12 10.78 -4.41
N ILE A 21 6.28 9.53 -3.96
CA ILE A 21 6.72 9.20 -2.61
C ILE A 21 8.21 9.51 -2.44
N VAL A 22 9.07 9.09 -3.36
CA VAL A 22 10.52 9.40 -3.33
C VAL A 22 10.74 10.92 -3.35
N TRP A 23 9.99 11.65 -4.17
CA TRP A 23 9.99 13.12 -4.16
C TRP A 23 9.61 13.68 -2.79
N SER A 24 8.65 13.09 -2.09
CA SER A 24 8.25 13.51 -0.74
C SER A 24 9.31 13.25 0.33
N ILE A 25 10.17 12.25 0.13
CA ILE A 25 11.32 11.95 0.99
C ILE A 25 12.46 12.95 0.73
N VAL A 26 12.79 13.20 -0.54
CA VAL A 26 13.90 14.07 -0.96
C VAL A 26 13.57 15.55 -0.79
N CYS A 27 12.33 15.94 -1.05
CA CYS A 27 11.84 17.32 -0.99
C CYS A 27 10.70 17.45 0.05
N PRO A 28 10.99 17.28 1.36
CA PRO A 28 9.97 17.20 2.42
C PRO A 28 9.11 18.46 2.55
N ASP A 29 9.58 19.61 2.06
CA ASP A 29 8.83 20.87 2.10
C ASP A 29 8.02 21.12 0.81
N ARG A 30 8.15 20.25 -0.19
CA ARG A 30 7.30 20.17 -1.41
C ARG A 30 6.70 18.76 -1.58
N ARG A 31 6.46 18.07 -0.47
CA ARG A 31 5.88 16.72 -0.43
C ARG A 31 4.52 16.65 -1.13
N LEU A 32 4.28 15.50 -1.76
CA LEU A 32 2.98 15.10 -2.29
C LEU A 32 2.27 14.14 -1.31
N TRP A 33 3.04 13.29 -0.62
CA TRP A 33 2.57 12.35 0.38
C TRP A 33 3.44 12.37 1.67
N PRO A 34 2.87 12.35 2.88
CA PRO A 34 1.48 12.72 3.17
C PRO A 34 1.18 14.16 2.72
N PRO A 35 -0.07 14.47 2.36
CA PRO A 35 -0.50 15.81 2.01
C PRO A 35 -0.25 16.79 3.18
N LYS A 36 0.20 18.01 2.88
CA LYS A 36 0.36 19.05 3.93
C LYS A 36 -1.00 19.53 4.48
N GLU A 37 -1.96 19.68 3.58
CA GLU A 37 -3.31 20.14 3.85
C GLU A 37 -4.28 19.13 3.25
N TYR A 38 -5.30 18.74 4.02
CA TYR A 38 -6.35 17.85 3.54
C TYR A 38 -7.44 18.69 2.88
N THR A 39 -7.54 18.59 1.55
CA THR A 39 -8.48 19.35 0.71
C THR A 39 -9.45 18.39 0.03
N ALA A 40 -10.50 18.92 -0.62
CA ALA A 40 -11.43 18.09 -1.40
C ALA A 40 -10.76 17.29 -2.56
N LEU A 41 -9.56 17.70 -3.01
CA LEU A 41 -8.79 16.97 -4.02
C LEU A 41 -7.91 15.87 -3.42
N THR A 42 -7.61 15.92 -2.13
CA THR A 42 -6.70 14.98 -1.46
C THR A 42 -7.19 13.52 -1.54
N PRO A 43 -8.47 13.19 -1.27
CA PRO A 43 -8.97 11.82 -1.47
C PRO A 43 -8.83 11.34 -2.92
N ILE A 44 -9.06 12.22 -3.90
CA ILE A 44 -8.98 11.88 -5.32
C ILE A 44 -7.53 11.53 -5.70
N LEU A 45 -6.56 12.36 -5.29
CA LEU A 45 -5.15 12.16 -5.58
C LEU A 45 -4.55 10.91 -4.92
N VAL A 46 -5.09 10.46 -3.79
CA VAL A 46 -4.64 9.26 -3.06
C VAL A 46 -5.35 8.01 -3.57
N TRP A 47 -6.69 8.04 -3.63
CA TRP A 47 -7.50 6.85 -3.88
C TRP A 47 -7.65 6.50 -5.36
N VAL A 48 -7.64 7.47 -6.29
CA VAL A 48 -7.74 7.15 -7.73
C VAL A 48 -6.52 6.34 -8.20
N PRO A 49 -5.25 6.77 -7.99
CA PRO A 49 -4.10 5.95 -8.37
C PRO A 49 -4.11 4.57 -7.68
N THR A 50 -4.47 4.53 -6.41
CA THR A 50 -4.54 3.29 -5.61
C THR A 50 -5.56 2.31 -6.20
N PHE A 51 -6.83 2.71 -6.37
CA PHE A 51 -7.87 1.82 -6.89
C PHE A 51 -7.66 1.49 -8.37
N THR A 52 -7.15 2.41 -9.20
CA THR A 52 -6.77 2.08 -10.59
C THR A 52 -5.62 1.07 -10.62
N LEU A 53 -4.62 1.18 -9.75
CA LEU A 53 -3.50 0.25 -9.68
C LEU A 53 -3.94 -1.16 -9.23
N PHE A 54 -4.69 -1.27 -8.13
CA PHE A 54 -5.26 -2.54 -7.67
C PHE A 54 -6.22 -3.14 -8.71
N GLY A 55 -7.14 -2.35 -9.26
CA GLY A 55 -8.09 -2.79 -10.28
C GLY A 55 -7.39 -3.29 -11.55
N THR A 56 -6.37 -2.58 -12.03
CA THR A 56 -5.55 -3.00 -13.19
C THR A 56 -4.83 -4.31 -12.92
N MET A 57 -4.21 -4.45 -11.74
CA MET A 57 -3.50 -5.67 -11.33
C MET A 57 -4.46 -6.88 -11.20
N ILE A 58 -5.70 -6.66 -10.73
CA ILE A 58 -6.74 -7.68 -10.67
C ILE A 58 -7.20 -8.08 -12.08
N VAL A 59 -7.55 -7.12 -12.94
CA VAL A 59 -7.99 -7.40 -14.32
C VAL A 59 -6.92 -8.17 -15.10
N VAL A 60 -5.67 -7.70 -15.07
CA VAL A 60 -4.54 -8.37 -15.71
C VAL A 60 -4.32 -9.78 -15.14
N GLY A 61 -4.38 -9.94 -13.82
CA GLY A 61 -4.25 -11.25 -13.16
C GLY A 61 -5.36 -12.25 -13.53
N VAL A 62 -6.58 -11.78 -13.80
CA VAL A 62 -7.68 -12.61 -14.30
C VAL A 62 -7.51 -12.93 -15.80
N MET A 63 -7.07 -11.97 -16.61
CA MET A 63 -6.83 -12.18 -18.05
C MET A 63 -5.69 -13.18 -18.33
N GLU A 64 -4.68 -13.22 -17.47
CA GLU A 64 -3.53 -14.12 -17.55
C GLU A 64 -3.59 -15.28 -16.53
N TRP A 65 -4.77 -15.63 -16.03
CA TRP A 65 -4.93 -16.55 -14.91
C TRP A 65 -4.29 -17.93 -15.15
N GLY A 66 -3.27 -18.26 -14.36
CA GLY A 66 -2.54 -19.53 -14.49
C GLY A 66 -1.63 -19.65 -15.71
N SER A 67 -1.34 -18.54 -16.41
CA SER A 67 -0.37 -18.50 -17.50
C SER A 67 1.06 -18.82 -17.07
N TRP A 68 1.40 -18.57 -15.80
CA TRP A 68 2.66 -18.98 -15.18
C TRP A 68 2.48 -20.24 -14.32
N THR A 69 3.41 -21.18 -14.45
CA THR A 69 3.41 -22.48 -13.75
C THR A 69 3.81 -22.36 -12.27
N ILE A 70 2.87 -21.91 -11.44
CA ILE A 70 3.02 -21.87 -9.97
C ILE A 70 2.26 -23.06 -9.32
N PRO A 71 2.87 -23.83 -8.39
CA PRO A 71 2.21 -24.94 -7.69
C PRO A 71 0.91 -24.53 -6.99
N ALA A 72 -0.13 -25.38 -7.09
CA ALA A 72 -1.46 -25.10 -6.53
C ALA A 72 -1.46 -24.79 -5.03
N ALA A 73 -0.58 -25.42 -4.25
CA ALA A 73 -0.40 -25.14 -2.81
C ALA A 73 0.13 -23.71 -2.54
N ILE A 74 0.95 -23.16 -3.44
CA ILE A 74 1.42 -21.76 -3.36
C ILE A 74 0.30 -20.82 -3.82
N ARG A 75 -0.38 -21.13 -4.93
CA ARG A 75 -1.47 -20.29 -5.47
C ARG A 75 -2.63 -20.13 -4.50
N TYR A 76 -3.20 -21.25 -4.07
CA TYR A 76 -4.47 -21.29 -3.31
C TYR A 76 -4.28 -21.41 -1.81
N GLY A 77 -3.18 -22.05 -1.37
CA GLY A 77 -2.81 -22.11 0.04
C GLY A 77 -2.18 -20.80 0.50
N LEU A 78 -0.91 -20.58 0.17
CA LEU A 78 -0.19 -19.38 0.61
C LEU A 78 -0.80 -18.09 0.05
N GLY A 79 -1.07 -18.02 -1.26
CA GLY A 79 -1.63 -16.84 -1.91
C GLY A 79 -3.02 -16.47 -1.36
N GLY A 80 -3.92 -17.45 -1.25
CA GLY A 80 -5.23 -17.28 -0.63
C GLY A 80 -5.15 -16.83 0.83
N MET A 81 -4.29 -17.45 1.64
CA MET A 81 -4.07 -17.07 3.05
C MET A 81 -3.58 -15.62 3.18
N LEU A 82 -2.63 -15.19 2.34
CA LEU A 82 -2.10 -13.82 2.36
C LEU A 82 -3.16 -12.79 1.98
N ILE A 83 -4.01 -13.07 0.98
CA ILE A 83 -5.14 -12.19 0.61
C ILE A 83 -6.13 -12.05 1.77
N VAL A 84 -6.51 -13.16 2.41
CA VAL A 84 -7.47 -13.16 3.53
C VAL A 84 -6.91 -12.41 4.73
N LEU A 85 -5.71 -12.74 5.18
CA LEU A 85 -5.08 -12.09 6.34
C LEU A 85 -4.80 -10.60 6.08
N GLY A 86 -4.35 -10.24 4.87
CA GLY A 86 -4.14 -8.85 4.49
C GLY A 86 -5.45 -8.04 4.47
N ASN A 87 -6.52 -8.59 3.90
CA ASN A 87 -7.83 -7.91 3.95
C ASN A 87 -8.35 -7.77 5.39
N LEU A 88 -8.24 -8.81 6.23
CA LEU A 88 -8.60 -8.72 7.64
C LEU A 88 -7.78 -7.62 8.35
N GLY A 89 -6.48 -7.51 8.04
CA GLY A 89 -5.61 -6.45 8.53
C GLY A 89 -6.12 -5.04 8.16
N VAL A 90 -6.20 -4.75 6.86
CA VAL A 90 -6.67 -3.45 6.32
C VAL A 90 -8.04 -3.08 6.88
N TRP A 91 -9.05 -3.94 6.67
CA TRP A 91 -10.43 -3.61 7.04
C TRP A 91 -10.63 -3.48 8.55
N SER A 92 -9.86 -4.23 9.37
CA SER A 92 -9.93 -4.05 10.83
C SER A 92 -9.44 -2.68 11.29
N GLU A 93 -8.58 -2.00 10.54
CA GLU A 93 -8.12 -0.64 10.85
C GLU A 93 -8.98 0.41 10.13
N VAL A 94 -9.40 0.21 8.87
CA VAL A 94 -10.36 1.10 8.18
C VAL A 94 -11.65 1.27 8.99
N LEU A 95 -12.16 0.21 9.62
CA LEU A 95 -13.34 0.27 10.51
C LEU A 95 -13.12 1.09 11.80
N LYS A 96 -11.87 1.38 12.19
CA LYS A 96 -11.50 2.16 13.40
C LYS A 96 -11.06 3.60 13.10
N PHE A 97 -10.50 3.83 11.90
CA PHE A 97 -9.99 5.12 11.45
C PHE A 97 -10.98 5.89 10.56
N GLY A 98 -11.80 5.17 9.78
CA GLY A 98 -12.52 5.75 8.65
C GLY A 98 -11.59 6.00 7.44
N VAL A 99 -12.18 6.04 6.24
CA VAL A 99 -11.45 6.16 4.96
C VAL A 99 -10.67 7.48 4.85
N ASP A 100 -11.12 8.54 5.50
CA ASP A 100 -10.43 9.83 5.47
C ASP A 100 -9.09 9.81 6.22
N GLN A 101 -9.03 9.25 7.44
CA GLN A 101 -7.78 9.18 8.19
C GLN A 101 -6.78 8.20 7.56
N THR A 102 -7.26 7.12 6.93
CA THR A 102 -6.38 6.25 6.12
C THR A 102 -5.91 6.93 4.83
N GLY A 103 -6.69 7.87 4.29
CA GLY A 103 -6.31 8.76 3.18
C GLY A 103 -5.40 9.94 3.56
N GLY A 104 -4.94 10.03 4.82
CA GLY A 104 -4.04 11.08 5.30
C GLY A 104 -4.74 12.30 5.91
N ALA A 105 -6.03 12.22 6.28
CA ALA A 105 -6.66 13.26 7.09
C ALA A 105 -6.04 13.32 8.50
N PRO A 106 -5.92 14.53 9.11
CA PRO A 106 -5.41 14.66 10.46
C PRO A 106 -6.32 13.95 11.48
N GLY A 107 -5.71 13.40 12.54
CA GLY A 107 -6.40 12.61 13.55
C GLY A 107 -5.61 12.52 14.84
N ASN A 108 -5.88 11.47 15.64
CA ASN A 108 -5.11 11.17 16.83
C ASN A 108 -4.08 10.06 16.52
N LEU A 109 -2.87 10.16 17.07
CA LEU A 109 -1.88 9.09 16.98
C LEU A 109 -2.42 7.80 17.60
N ARG A 110 -2.48 6.72 16.80
CA ARG A 110 -2.89 5.39 17.27
C ARG A 110 -1.67 4.52 17.54
N THR A 111 -1.70 3.84 18.69
CA THR A 111 -0.65 2.93 19.18
C THR A 111 -1.22 1.60 19.69
N SER A 112 -2.52 1.37 19.48
CA SER A 112 -3.27 0.18 19.92
C SER A 112 -3.76 -0.65 18.72
N GLY A 113 -4.35 -1.83 18.96
CA GLY A 113 -4.72 -2.74 17.87
C GLY A 113 -3.49 -3.27 17.14
N LEU A 114 -3.50 -3.29 15.80
CA LEU A 114 -2.32 -3.71 15.02
C LEU A 114 -1.13 -2.75 15.15
N TYR A 115 -1.39 -1.48 15.47
CA TYR A 115 -0.35 -0.47 15.73
C TYR A 115 0.49 -0.79 16.98
N ARG A 116 0.08 -1.73 17.85
CA ARG A 116 0.92 -2.20 18.97
C ARG A 116 2.08 -3.12 18.53
N TYR A 117 2.10 -3.56 17.27
CA TYR A 117 3.09 -4.49 16.72
C TYR A 117 3.95 -3.88 15.61
N SER A 118 3.36 -3.07 14.74
CA SER A 118 4.03 -2.37 13.64
C SER A 118 3.53 -0.94 13.58
N ARG A 119 4.41 0.02 13.27
CA ARG A 119 4.00 1.41 13.03
C ARG A 119 3.22 1.58 11.73
N ASN A 120 3.33 0.62 10.82
CA ASN A 120 2.79 0.66 9.45
C ASN A 120 2.00 -0.63 9.13
N PRO A 121 0.97 -1.02 9.93
CA PRO A 121 0.32 -2.32 9.79
C PRO A 121 -0.56 -2.41 8.53
N GLN A 122 -1.11 -1.29 8.06
CA GLN A 122 -1.88 -1.24 6.81
C GLN A 122 -0.97 -1.55 5.61
N TYR A 123 0.17 -0.86 5.47
CA TYR A 123 1.16 -1.17 4.43
C TYR A 123 1.64 -2.63 4.44
N VAL A 124 1.86 -3.23 5.62
CA VAL A 124 2.17 -4.68 5.72
C VAL A 124 1.01 -5.53 5.18
N SER A 125 -0.23 -5.16 5.53
CA SER A 125 -1.43 -5.88 5.10
C SER A 125 -1.66 -5.76 3.58
N ASP A 126 -1.44 -4.58 2.99
CA ASP A 126 -1.50 -4.36 1.55
C ASP A 126 -0.41 -5.14 0.80
N ILE A 127 0.82 -5.22 1.35
CA ILE A 127 1.89 -6.07 0.80
C ILE A 127 1.45 -7.54 0.78
N MET A 128 0.77 -8.02 1.83
CA MET A 128 0.20 -9.38 1.84
C MET A 128 -0.88 -9.56 0.77
N ILE A 129 -1.78 -8.60 0.56
CA ILE A 129 -2.79 -8.65 -0.50
C ILE A 129 -2.13 -8.72 -1.88
N VAL A 130 -1.15 -7.85 -2.16
CA VAL A 130 -0.45 -7.79 -3.45
C VAL A 130 0.31 -9.10 -3.71
N LEU A 131 1.13 -9.57 -2.75
CA LEU A 131 1.88 -10.82 -2.90
C LEU A 131 0.94 -12.02 -3.05
N GLY A 132 -0.14 -12.06 -2.26
CA GLY A 132 -1.13 -13.14 -2.33
C GLY A 132 -1.87 -13.17 -3.68
N TRP A 133 -2.24 -12.01 -4.23
CA TRP A 133 -2.85 -11.90 -5.56
C TRP A 133 -1.90 -12.35 -6.67
N VAL A 134 -0.63 -11.91 -6.62
CA VAL A 134 0.41 -12.31 -7.57
C VAL A 134 0.63 -13.83 -7.56
N MET A 135 0.70 -14.44 -6.38
CA MET A 135 0.79 -15.90 -6.24
C MET A 135 -0.46 -16.62 -6.75
N MET A 136 -1.66 -16.15 -6.37
CA MET A 136 -2.92 -16.82 -6.69
C MET A 136 -3.26 -16.75 -8.18
N SER A 137 -3.14 -15.56 -8.78
CA SER A 137 -3.36 -15.34 -10.21
C SER A 137 -2.33 -16.08 -11.08
N ALA A 138 -1.09 -16.18 -10.63
CA ALA A 138 0.03 -16.72 -11.40
C ALA A 138 0.13 -16.08 -12.80
N SER A 139 0.03 -14.75 -12.83
CA SER A 139 0.18 -13.90 -14.01
C SER A 139 1.54 -13.20 -13.98
N PRO A 140 2.38 -13.33 -15.02
CA PRO A 140 3.65 -12.60 -15.13
C PRO A 140 3.44 -11.08 -15.11
N SER A 141 2.39 -10.59 -15.78
CA SER A 141 2.11 -9.16 -15.86
C SER A 141 1.63 -8.59 -14.51
N ALA A 142 0.81 -9.33 -13.77
CA ALA A 142 0.43 -8.97 -12.40
C ALA A 142 1.64 -9.00 -11.44
N PHE A 143 2.58 -9.94 -11.62
CA PHE A 143 3.84 -9.97 -10.86
C PHE A 143 4.67 -8.70 -11.07
N VAL A 144 4.83 -8.23 -12.32
CA VAL A 144 5.60 -7.01 -12.61
C VAL A 144 4.96 -5.77 -11.98
N ILE A 145 3.64 -5.61 -12.11
CA ILE A 145 2.91 -4.52 -11.42
C ILE A 145 3.09 -4.64 -9.90
N GLY A 146 2.85 -5.83 -9.35
CA GLY A 146 2.93 -6.10 -7.91
C GLY A 146 4.30 -5.81 -7.29
N LEU A 147 5.40 -6.07 -8.02
CA LEU A 147 6.76 -5.77 -7.56
C LEU A 147 6.97 -4.26 -7.35
N VAL A 148 6.47 -3.42 -8.26
CA VAL A 148 6.54 -1.96 -8.12
C VAL A 148 5.58 -1.48 -7.02
N SER A 149 4.36 -2.04 -6.93
CA SER A 149 3.41 -1.75 -5.86
C SER A 149 3.95 -2.07 -4.46
N VAL A 150 4.61 -3.22 -4.28
CA VAL A 150 5.28 -3.57 -3.01
C VAL A 150 6.42 -2.59 -2.70
N SER A 151 7.16 -2.14 -3.72
CA SER A 151 8.19 -1.10 -3.56
C SER A 151 7.60 0.23 -3.08
N VAL A 152 6.44 0.65 -3.64
CA VAL A 152 5.68 1.82 -3.16
C VAL A 152 5.32 1.67 -1.68
N LEU A 153 4.74 0.54 -1.27
CA LEU A 153 4.29 0.29 0.10
C LEU A 153 5.46 0.21 1.11
N ILE A 154 6.63 -0.28 0.70
CA ILE A 154 7.84 -0.32 1.54
C ILE A 154 8.44 1.08 1.71
N VAL A 155 8.40 1.92 0.68
CA VAL A 155 9.02 3.26 0.68
C VAL A 155 8.08 4.31 1.31
N ALA A 156 6.76 4.15 1.24
CA ALA A 156 5.77 5.11 1.75
C ALA A 156 6.00 5.55 3.22
N PRO A 157 6.30 4.65 4.19
CA PRO A 157 6.60 5.06 5.56
C PRO A 157 7.79 6.00 5.71
N PHE A 158 8.77 5.97 4.79
CA PHE A 158 9.92 6.88 4.87
C PHE A 158 9.53 8.34 4.58
N ALA A 159 8.42 8.59 3.84
CA ALA A 159 7.83 9.92 3.67
C ALA A 159 6.92 10.30 4.85
N GLU A 160 6.22 9.31 5.40
CA GLU A 160 5.18 9.48 6.42
C GLU A 160 5.72 9.60 7.85
N GLU A 161 6.69 8.80 8.27
CA GLU A 161 7.22 8.87 9.64
C GLU A 161 7.83 10.24 10.01
N PRO A 162 8.54 10.95 9.11
CA PRO A 162 8.96 12.34 9.35
C PRO A 162 7.79 13.33 9.42
N TRP A 163 6.66 13.04 8.75
CA TRP A 163 5.43 13.82 8.91
C TRP A 163 4.82 13.58 10.30
N LEU A 164 4.62 12.32 10.68
CA LEU A 164 4.07 11.91 11.98
C LEU A 164 4.87 12.50 13.15
N ARG A 165 6.21 12.51 13.04
CA ARG A 165 7.10 13.15 14.04
C ARG A 165 6.93 14.67 14.10
N ARG A 166 6.66 15.36 12.99
CA ARG A 166 6.35 16.81 12.98
C ARG A 166 4.95 17.09 13.56
N THR A 167 3.97 16.23 13.27
CA THR A 167 2.56 16.42 13.68
C THR A 167 2.31 16.07 15.15
N TYR A 168 2.90 14.99 15.66
CA TYR A 168 2.62 14.44 17.00
C TYR A 168 3.80 14.55 17.99
N GLY A 169 4.94 15.09 17.57
CA GLY A 169 6.08 15.41 18.43
C GLY A 169 6.60 14.23 19.25
N GLU A 170 6.78 14.44 20.55
CA GLU A 170 7.34 13.47 21.50
C GLU A 170 6.50 12.19 21.59
N GLN A 171 5.16 12.27 21.49
CA GLN A 171 4.29 11.09 21.54
C GLN A 171 4.64 10.07 20.43
N TYR A 172 4.97 10.56 19.24
CA TYR A 172 5.42 9.71 18.14
C TYR A 172 6.87 9.24 18.34
N ALA A 173 7.75 10.07 18.89
CA ALA A 173 9.12 9.68 19.19
C ALA A 173 9.17 8.51 20.19
N ASP A 174 8.43 8.61 21.29
CA ASP A 174 8.28 7.56 22.32
C ASP A 174 7.67 6.27 21.77
N TYR A 175 6.68 6.39 20.89
CA TYR A 175 6.08 5.26 20.22
C TYR A 175 7.07 4.57 19.26
N ALA A 176 7.86 5.36 18.53
CA ALA A 176 8.85 4.85 17.57
C ALA A 176 10.07 4.17 18.20
N THR A 177 10.36 4.39 19.49
CA THR A 177 11.37 3.59 20.23
C THR A 177 10.83 2.22 20.67
N LYS A 178 9.50 2.09 20.85
CA LYS A 178 8.84 0.89 21.38
C LYS A 178 8.36 -0.06 20.27
N VAL A 179 7.99 0.48 19.10
CA VAL A 179 7.39 -0.29 18.00
C VAL A 179 8.20 -0.13 16.71
N ARG A 180 8.45 -1.25 16.02
CA ARG A 180 9.22 -1.28 14.76
C ARG A 180 8.42 -0.67 13.60
N ARG A 181 9.13 -0.25 12.55
CA ARG A 181 8.52 0.30 11.32
C ARG A 181 7.59 -0.73 10.66
N PHE A 182 8.11 -1.93 10.48
CA PHE A 182 7.39 -3.15 10.07
C PHE A 182 7.63 -4.21 11.16
N LEU A 183 6.76 -5.22 11.26
CA LEU A 183 6.75 -6.26 12.31
C LEU A 183 8.14 -6.90 12.54
#